data_AF-A0A3A0C2J5-F1
#
_entry.id   AF-A0A3A0C2J5-F1
#
_cell.length_a   1.000
_cell.length_b   1.000
_cell.length_c   1.000
_cell.angle_alpha   90.00
_cell.angle_beta   90.00
_cell.angle_gamma   90.00
#
_symmetry.space_group_name_H-M   'P 1'
#
loop_
_entity.id
_entity.type
_entity.pdbx_description
1 polymer ?
#
loop_
_entity_poly.entity_id
_entity_poly.type
_entity_poly.pdbx_seq_one_letter_code
_entity_poly.pdbx_strand_id
1 'polypeptide(L)'
;MQDQRGIALLTVLLMLLILTVLGIAAITVTGLENRMAGFFRGTEAVVAAADSCEGLAANIIQQTLAPPGVLPPSFVAPAGPVPTANAATLYAEIYGYDLPSPPAASNTPAYNHSDTASITPNFVMDNLPGFTVNGDIDLLYTHQKYGQGAGGTGSVEKVYRITCMASNPATGSNSTVTSVYGCLEGETCVKKIN
;
A
#
# COMPACT_ATOMS: atom_id res chain seq x y z
N MET A 1 35.11 -68.39 3.70
CA MET A 1 34.38 -67.36 4.46
C MET A 1 34.98 -65.94 4.32
N GLN A 2 35.98 -65.71 3.47
CA GLN A 2 36.59 -64.38 3.26
C GLN A 2 35.87 -63.52 2.21
N ASP A 3 35.21 -64.11 1.21
CA ASP A 3 34.55 -63.35 0.13
C ASP A 3 33.33 -62.53 0.58
N GLN A 4 32.64 -62.96 1.65
CA GLN A 4 31.49 -62.22 2.19
C GLN A 4 31.89 -60.91 2.88
N ARG A 5 33.14 -60.79 3.38
CA ARG A 5 33.63 -59.56 4.02
C ARG A 5 33.89 -58.44 3.01
N GLY A 6 34.34 -58.77 1.80
CA GLY A 6 34.57 -57.79 0.74
C GLY A 6 33.27 -57.18 0.20
N ILE A 7 32.24 -58.00 0.01
CA ILE A 7 30.93 -57.54 -0.47
C ILE A 7 30.23 -56.69 0.59
N ALA A 8 30.33 -57.05 1.88
CA ALA A 8 29.76 -56.27 2.97
C ALA A 8 30.41 -54.87 3.10
N LEU A 9 31.73 -54.76 2.89
CA LEU A 9 32.40 -53.45 2.88
C LEU A 9 31.97 -52.60 1.68
N LEU A 10 31.76 -53.21 0.52
CA LEU A 10 31.30 -52.53 -0.69
C LEU A 10 29.88 -51.98 -0.54
N THR A 11 28.95 -52.75 0.01
CA THR A 11 27.56 -52.31 0.20
C THR A 11 27.45 -51.20 1.23
N VAL A 12 28.23 -51.25 2.31
CA VAL A 12 28.28 -50.17 3.32
C VAL A 12 28.83 -48.88 2.73
N LEU A 13 29.89 -48.96 1.93
CA LEU A 13 30.47 -47.79 1.27
C LEU A 13 29.48 -47.16 0.27
N LEU A 14 28.74 -48.00 -0.46
CA LEU A 14 27.71 -47.56 -1.39
C LEU A 14 26.51 -46.92 -0.65
N MET A 15 26.09 -47.48 0.48
CA MET A 15 25.05 -46.87 1.33
C MET A 15 25.50 -45.52 1.92
N LEU A 16 26.75 -45.42 2.40
CA LEU A 16 27.31 -44.16 2.88
C LEU A 16 27.38 -43.11 1.76
N LEU A 17 27.77 -43.52 0.55
CA LEU A 17 27.81 -42.62 -0.59
C LEU A 17 26.41 -42.09 -0.94
N ILE A 18 25.40 -42.95 -0.98
CA ILE A 18 24.01 -42.53 -1.21
C ILE A 18 23.53 -41.56 -0.11
N LEU A 19 23.82 -41.88 1.16
CA LEU A 19 23.44 -41.03 2.30
C LEU A 19 24.12 -39.66 2.27
N THR A 20 25.40 -39.58 1.87
CA THR A 20 26.10 -38.30 1.76
C THR A 20 25.55 -37.43 0.63
N VAL A 21 25.23 -38.00 -0.54
CA VAL A 21 24.61 -37.28 -1.66
C VAL A 21 23.23 -36.76 -1.26
N LEU A 22 22.42 -37.59 -0.60
CA LEU A 22 21.11 -37.18 -0.07
C LEU A 22 21.25 -36.09 1.00
N GLY A 23 22.25 -36.18 1.88
CA GLY A 23 22.53 -35.18 2.90
C GLY A 23 22.89 -33.81 2.30
N ILE A 24 23.76 -33.78 1.28
CA ILE A 24 24.12 -32.53 0.59
C ILE A 24 22.90 -31.95 -0.14
N ALA A 25 22.12 -32.78 -0.83
CA ALA A 25 20.89 -32.35 -1.50
C ALA A 25 19.85 -31.79 -0.51
N ALA A 26 19.71 -32.39 0.68
CA ALA A 26 18.80 -31.90 1.71
C ALA A 26 19.22 -30.51 2.24
N ILE A 27 20.52 -30.30 2.44
CA ILE A 27 21.05 -29.00 2.92
C ILE A 27 20.86 -27.90 1.87
N THR A 28 21.06 -28.19 0.58
CA THR A 28 20.88 -27.19 -0.48
C THR A 28 19.42 -26.79 -0.66
N VAL A 29 18.48 -27.74 -0.56
CA VAL A 29 17.04 -27.45 -0.60
C VAL A 29 16.63 -26.59 0.60
N THR A 30 17.08 -26.91 1.81
CA THR A 30 16.81 -26.11 3.02
C THR A 30 17.35 -24.67 2.88
N GLY A 31 18.51 -24.51 2.24
CA GLY A 31 19.09 -23.19 1.97
C GLY A 31 18.25 -22.35 1.00
N LEU A 32 17.64 -22.96 -0.01
CA LEU A 32 16.72 -22.29 -0.93
C LEU A 32 15.40 -21.95 -0.25
N GLU A 33 14.85 -22.86 0.57
CA GLU A 33 13.64 -22.63 1.35
C GLU A 33 13.79 -21.45 2.32
N ASN A 34 14.93 -21.36 3.02
CA ASN A 34 15.19 -20.23 3.91
C ASN A 34 15.31 -18.89 3.16
N ARG A 35 15.91 -18.89 1.97
CA ARG A 35 15.99 -17.69 1.12
C ARG A 35 14.62 -17.29 0.59
N MET A 36 13.81 -18.25 0.16
CA MET A 36 12.43 -18.01 -0.27
C MET A 36 11.60 -17.47 0.89
N ALA A 37 11.65 -18.11 2.06
CA ALA A 37 10.93 -17.65 3.26
C ALA A 37 11.34 -16.22 3.68
N GLY A 38 12.62 -15.87 3.55
CA GLY A 38 13.10 -14.51 3.79
C GLY A 38 12.52 -13.49 2.81
N PHE A 39 12.45 -13.83 1.53
CA PHE A 39 11.86 -12.96 0.50
C PHE A 39 10.35 -12.80 0.70
N PHE A 40 9.61 -13.89 0.96
CA PHE A 40 8.17 -13.86 1.21
C PHE A 40 7.82 -12.97 2.40
N ARG A 41 8.56 -13.08 3.51
CA ARG A 41 8.38 -12.20 4.69
C ARG A 41 8.65 -10.74 4.36
N GLY A 42 9.68 -10.45 3.55
CA GLY A 42 9.98 -9.11 3.09
C GLY A 42 8.85 -8.53 2.24
N THR A 43 8.34 -9.30 1.27
CA THR A 43 7.24 -8.85 0.41
C THR A 43 5.93 -8.67 1.17
N GLU A 44 5.58 -9.59 2.08
CA GLU A 44 4.39 -9.46 2.93
C GLU A 44 4.46 -8.22 3.81
N ALA A 45 5.64 -7.92 4.37
CA ALA A 45 5.83 -6.74 5.20
C ALA A 45 5.68 -5.43 4.42
N VAL A 46 6.18 -5.36 3.17
CA VAL A 46 6.03 -4.17 2.33
C VAL A 46 4.58 -4.00 1.86
N VAL A 47 3.88 -5.09 1.54
CA VAL A 47 2.44 -5.05 1.22
C VAL A 47 1.63 -4.57 2.43
N ALA A 48 1.89 -5.12 3.62
CA ALA A 48 1.21 -4.70 4.84
C ALA A 48 1.48 -3.22 5.18
N ALA A 49 2.70 -2.73 4.90
CA ALA A 49 3.03 -1.32 5.02
C ALA A 49 2.23 -0.47 4.02
N ALA A 50 2.08 -0.93 2.76
CA ALA A 50 1.26 -0.24 1.77
C ALA A 50 -0.22 -0.21 2.19
N ASP A 51 -0.79 -1.32 2.68
CA ASP A 51 -2.19 -1.36 3.16
C ASP A 51 -2.45 -0.40 4.33
N SER A 52 -1.46 -0.19 5.20
CA SER A 52 -1.61 0.68 6.37
C SER A 52 -1.86 2.15 6.02
N CYS A 53 -1.42 2.61 4.85
CA CYS A 53 -1.71 3.96 4.39
C CYS A 53 -3.21 4.17 4.16
N GLU A 54 -3.97 3.12 3.82
CA GLU A 54 -5.31 3.30 3.25
C GLU A 54 -6.25 3.79 4.34
N GLY A 55 -6.05 3.29 5.56
CA GLY A 55 -6.73 3.76 6.75
C GLY A 55 -6.41 5.23 7.05
N LEU A 56 -5.16 5.66 6.86
CA LEU A 56 -4.78 7.07 7.01
C LEU A 56 -5.42 7.94 5.93
N ALA A 57 -5.38 7.53 4.67
CA ALA A 57 -5.99 8.23 3.55
C ALA A 57 -7.51 8.40 3.76
N ALA A 58 -8.20 7.31 4.12
CA ALA A 58 -9.61 7.35 4.45
C ALA A 58 -9.90 8.31 5.62
N ASN A 59 -9.04 8.34 6.65
CA ASN A 59 -9.17 9.27 7.77
C ASN A 59 -9.00 10.74 7.35
N ILE A 60 -7.99 11.03 6.52
CA ILE A 60 -7.74 12.36 5.96
C ILE A 60 -8.96 12.84 5.16
N ILE A 61 -9.50 12.00 4.27
CA ILE A 61 -10.69 12.32 3.48
C ILE A 61 -11.89 12.58 4.40
N GLN A 62 -12.17 11.68 5.35
CA GLN A 62 -13.31 11.82 6.28
C GLN A 62 -13.24 13.12 7.08
N GLN A 63 -12.09 13.44 7.67
CA GLN A 63 -11.95 14.65 8.48
C GLN A 63 -11.95 15.93 7.63
N THR A 64 -11.52 15.85 6.38
CA THR A 64 -11.58 16.98 5.45
C THR A 64 -13.02 17.25 4.98
N LEU A 65 -13.82 16.21 4.77
CA LEU A 65 -15.24 16.33 4.40
C LEU A 65 -16.15 16.66 5.58
N ALA A 66 -15.71 16.40 6.82
CA ALA A 66 -16.44 16.79 8.02
C ALA A 66 -16.45 18.32 8.18
N PRO A 67 -17.53 18.92 8.71
CA PRO A 67 -17.57 20.35 9.02
C PRO A 67 -16.35 20.76 9.89
N PRO A 68 -15.61 21.82 9.53
CA PRO A 68 -15.98 22.92 8.64
C PRO A 68 -15.65 22.74 7.14
N GLY A 69 -15.19 21.57 6.69
CA GLY A 69 -14.92 21.31 5.28
C GLY A 69 -13.54 21.79 4.81
N VAL A 70 -12.53 21.65 5.67
CA VAL A 70 -11.15 22.08 5.42
C VAL A 70 -10.20 20.95 5.82
N LEU A 71 -9.04 20.84 5.15
CA LEU A 71 -8.00 19.91 5.56
C LEU A 71 -7.50 20.29 6.97
N PRO A 72 -7.65 19.44 7.99
CA PRO A 72 -7.23 19.79 9.35
C PRO A 72 -5.72 20.06 9.44
N PRO A 73 -5.29 21.15 10.11
CA PRO A 73 -3.86 21.46 10.26
C PRO A 73 -3.05 20.35 10.95
N SER A 74 -3.70 19.48 11.73
CA SER A 74 -3.09 18.31 12.36
C SER A 74 -2.58 17.27 11.36
N PHE A 75 -3.09 17.25 10.13
CA PHE A 75 -2.56 16.38 9.08
C PHE A 75 -1.43 17.02 8.29
N VAL A 76 -1.22 18.33 8.40
CA VAL A 76 -0.21 19.05 7.63
C VAL A 76 1.11 19.10 8.40
N ALA A 77 2.22 18.87 7.71
CA ALA A 77 3.56 18.95 8.27
C ALA A 77 3.79 20.33 8.93
N PRO A 78 4.47 20.37 10.10
CA PRO A 78 5.18 19.27 10.75
C PRO A 78 4.33 18.40 11.69
N ALA A 79 3.05 18.71 11.89
CA ALA A 79 2.20 17.98 12.83
C ALA A 79 1.70 16.63 12.28
N GLY A 80 1.58 16.52 10.96
CA GLY A 80 1.06 15.35 10.29
C GLY A 80 1.75 14.99 8.98
N PRO A 81 1.23 13.96 8.30
CA PRO A 81 1.89 13.29 7.17
C PRO A 81 1.79 14.03 5.82
N VAL A 82 0.93 15.05 5.69
CA VAL A 82 0.74 15.80 4.44
C VAL A 82 1.83 16.88 4.34
N PRO A 83 2.74 16.83 3.34
CA PRO A 83 3.70 17.91 3.13
C PRO A 83 2.99 19.25 2.93
N THR A 84 3.50 20.33 3.54
CA THR A 84 2.88 21.66 3.47
C THR A 84 2.71 22.14 2.03
N ALA A 85 3.63 21.81 1.12
CA ALA A 85 3.56 22.15 -0.29
C ALA A 85 2.40 21.48 -1.03
N ASN A 86 1.94 20.30 -0.57
CA ASN A 86 0.94 19.49 -1.25
C ASN A 86 -0.44 19.64 -0.62
N ALA A 87 -0.55 20.31 0.53
CA ALA A 87 -1.82 20.47 1.25
C ALA A 87 -2.93 21.14 0.40
N ALA A 88 -2.58 22.13 -0.43
CA ALA A 88 -3.53 22.80 -1.31
C ALA A 88 -3.97 21.90 -2.47
N THR A 89 -3.05 21.10 -3.03
CA THR A 89 -3.32 20.10 -4.07
C THR A 89 -4.26 19.02 -3.54
N LEU A 90 -3.92 18.41 -2.40
CA LEU A 90 -4.76 17.40 -1.75
C LEU A 90 -6.15 17.94 -1.39
N TYR A 91 -6.24 19.17 -0.90
CA TYR A 91 -7.54 19.77 -0.64
C TYR A 91 -8.37 19.94 -1.93
N ALA A 92 -7.75 20.37 -3.02
CA ALA A 92 -8.39 20.48 -4.33
C ALA A 92 -8.82 19.11 -4.87
N GLU A 93 -7.99 18.08 -4.71
CA GLU A 93 -8.30 16.70 -5.10
C GLU A 93 -9.47 16.13 -4.29
N ILE A 94 -9.50 16.32 -2.97
CA ILE A 94 -10.59 15.84 -2.12
C ILE A 94 -11.94 16.46 -2.54
N TYR A 95 -11.96 17.76 -2.86
CA TYR A 95 -13.18 18.46 -3.21
C TYR A 95 -13.52 18.47 -4.71
N GLY A 96 -12.56 18.13 -5.57
CA GLY A 96 -12.68 18.26 -7.03
C GLY A 96 -12.61 19.72 -7.50
N TYR A 97 -11.81 20.55 -6.83
CA TYR A 97 -11.53 21.91 -7.29
C TYR A 97 -10.43 21.92 -8.36
N ASP A 98 -10.20 23.07 -8.98
CA ASP A 98 -9.03 23.23 -9.84
C ASP A 98 -7.76 23.24 -8.99
N LEU A 99 -6.71 22.60 -9.50
CA LEU A 99 -5.42 22.50 -8.83
C LEU A 99 -4.76 23.88 -8.69
N PRO A 100 -4.02 24.11 -7.59
CA PRO A 100 -3.28 25.35 -7.40
C PRO A 100 -2.21 25.53 -8.49
N SER A 101 -2.20 26.71 -9.09
CA SER A 101 -1.18 27.14 -10.05
C SER A 101 -0.25 28.16 -9.42
N PRO A 102 1.09 28.01 -9.50
CA PRO A 102 1.88 26.86 -10.00
C PRO A 102 2.02 25.70 -8.98
N PRO A 103 2.39 24.46 -9.39
CA PRO A 103 2.95 24.07 -10.69
C PRO A 103 1.92 23.63 -11.75
N ALA A 104 0.67 23.37 -11.38
CA ALA A 104 -0.34 23.00 -12.35
C ALA A 104 -0.63 24.19 -13.30
N ALA A 105 -1.07 23.90 -14.52
CA ALA A 105 -1.59 24.94 -15.40
C ALA A 105 -2.89 25.53 -14.80
N SER A 106 -3.21 26.78 -15.12
CA SER A 106 -4.47 27.39 -14.68
C SER A 106 -5.68 26.58 -15.17
N ASN A 107 -6.69 26.41 -14.31
CA ASN A 107 -7.89 25.60 -14.55
C ASN A 107 -7.60 24.11 -14.84
N THR A 108 -6.53 23.55 -14.25
CA THR A 108 -6.30 22.10 -14.30
C THR A 108 -7.27 21.42 -13.33
N PRO A 109 -8.20 20.57 -13.79
CA PRO A 109 -9.13 19.91 -12.89
C PRO A 109 -8.40 18.89 -12.01
N ALA A 110 -8.73 18.83 -10.71
CA ALA A 110 -8.21 17.80 -9.81
C ALA A 110 -8.93 16.44 -9.94
N TYR A 111 -10.02 16.37 -10.72
CA TYR A 111 -10.73 15.11 -10.96
C TYR A 111 -9.87 14.11 -11.72
N ASN A 112 -9.69 12.93 -11.13
CA ASN A 112 -8.89 11.85 -11.67
C ASN A 112 -7.55 12.38 -12.19
N HIS A 113 -6.87 13.16 -11.34
CA HIS A 113 -5.58 13.71 -11.69
C HIS A 113 -4.60 12.57 -12.00
N SER A 114 -3.65 12.85 -12.89
CA SER A 114 -2.76 11.83 -13.44
C SER A 114 -1.39 11.87 -12.77
N ASP A 115 -1.37 12.16 -11.49
CA ASP A 115 -0.16 12.13 -10.68
C ASP A 115 0.03 10.75 -10.04
N THR A 116 1.13 10.62 -9.31
CA THR A 116 1.50 9.33 -8.73
C THR A 116 2.12 9.53 -7.36
N ALA A 117 1.78 8.62 -6.44
CA ALA A 117 2.40 8.48 -5.12
C ALA A 117 3.95 8.45 -5.15
N SER A 118 4.57 8.02 -6.25
CA SER A 118 6.04 7.95 -6.34
C SER A 118 6.70 9.31 -6.55
N ILE A 119 6.07 10.22 -7.30
CA ILE A 119 6.68 11.48 -7.74
C ILE A 119 6.14 12.66 -6.95
N THR A 120 4.82 12.72 -6.77
CA THR A 120 4.11 13.83 -6.13
C THR A 120 3.09 13.29 -5.14
N PRO A 121 3.53 12.61 -4.07
CA PRO A 121 2.60 12.05 -3.10
C PRO A 121 1.82 13.15 -2.39
N ASN A 122 0.50 12.99 -2.29
CA ASN A 122 -0.32 13.86 -1.46
C ASN A 122 0.09 13.81 0.02
N PHE A 123 0.49 12.64 0.52
CA PHE A 123 0.95 12.45 1.90
C PHE A 123 2.05 11.39 2.00
N VAL A 124 2.89 11.51 3.02
CA VAL A 124 4.01 10.60 3.30
C VAL A 124 3.93 10.14 4.74
N MET A 125 3.99 8.83 4.94
CA MET A 125 3.98 8.17 6.24
C MET A 125 5.37 7.60 6.53
N ASP A 126 6.04 8.18 7.51
CA ASP A 126 7.41 7.88 7.97
C ASP A 126 7.46 7.27 9.38
N ASN A 127 6.30 7.11 10.02
CA ASN A 127 6.17 6.53 11.36
C ASN A 127 6.25 4.99 11.38
N LEU A 128 6.43 4.35 10.23
CA LEU A 128 6.67 2.91 10.08
C LEU A 128 8.18 2.65 10.02
N PRO A 129 8.78 2.07 11.08
CA PRO A 129 10.23 1.89 11.12
C PRO A 129 10.73 1.05 9.94
N GLY A 130 11.65 1.62 9.15
CA GLY A 130 12.27 0.94 8.01
C GLY A 130 11.46 0.93 6.72
N PHE A 131 10.31 1.62 6.69
CA PHE A 131 9.50 1.80 5.48
C PHE A 131 9.24 3.27 5.22
N THR A 132 9.21 3.64 3.95
CA THR A 132 8.64 4.90 3.49
C THR A 132 7.38 4.57 2.72
N VAL A 133 6.24 5.10 3.16
CA VAL A 133 4.96 4.88 2.50
C VAL A 133 4.44 6.20 1.98
N ASN A 134 4.28 6.27 0.66
CA ASN A 134 3.75 7.42 -0.05
C ASN A 134 2.32 7.13 -0.45
N GLY A 135 1.43 8.09 -0.26
CA GLY A 135 0.02 7.95 -0.62
C GLY A 135 -0.48 9.09 -1.49
N ASP A 136 -1.47 8.75 -2.31
CA ASP A 136 -2.05 9.59 -3.34
C ASP A 136 -3.56 9.36 -3.40
N ILE A 137 -4.32 10.43 -3.46
CA ILE A 137 -5.78 10.46 -3.32
C ILE A 137 -6.36 11.25 -4.48
N ASP A 138 -7.03 10.53 -5.37
CA ASP A 138 -7.71 11.12 -6.51
C ASP A 138 -9.22 11.02 -6.34
N LEU A 139 -9.94 12.13 -6.51
CA LEU A 139 -11.37 12.08 -6.70
C LEU A 139 -11.69 11.60 -8.12
N LEU A 140 -12.28 10.41 -8.25
CA LEU A 140 -12.67 9.85 -9.55
C LEU A 140 -13.95 10.50 -10.07
N TYR A 141 -15.01 10.46 -9.26
CA TYR A 141 -16.32 11.00 -9.62
C TYR A 141 -17.20 11.22 -8.40
N THR A 142 -18.24 12.03 -8.57
CA THR A 142 -19.29 12.28 -7.57
C THR A 142 -20.63 11.87 -8.13
N HIS A 143 -21.50 11.27 -7.33
CA HIS A 143 -22.87 10.99 -7.72
C HIS A 143 -23.84 11.18 -6.56
N GLN A 144 -25.11 11.39 -6.89
CA GLN A 144 -26.18 11.45 -5.90
C GLN A 144 -26.54 10.04 -5.45
N LYS A 145 -26.58 9.84 -4.14
CA LYS A 145 -27.05 8.62 -3.50
C LYS A 145 -28.33 8.96 -2.73
N TYR A 146 -29.40 8.26 -3.06
CA TYR A 146 -30.69 8.43 -2.40
C TYR A 146 -30.86 7.30 -1.38
N GLY A 147 -31.26 7.65 -0.15
CA GLY A 147 -31.72 6.67 0.83
C GLY A 147 -32.92 5.89 0.28
N GLN A 148 -33.06 4.62 0.65
CA GLN A 148 -34.21 3.82 0.26
C GLN A 148 -35.47 4.30 1.02
N GLY A 149 -36.43 4.89 0.30
CA GLY A 149 -37.72 5.35 0.84
C GLY A 149 -38.27 6.57 0.12
N ALA A 150 -39.60 6.70 0.05
CA ALA A 150 -40.26 7.86 -0.54
C ALA A 150 -39.98 9.12 0.31
N GLY A 151 -39.06 9.97 -0.17
CA GLY A 151 -38.61 11.18 0.54
C GLY A 151 -37.16 11.17 1.02
N GLY A 152 -36.34 10.20 0.57
CA GLY A 152 -34.91 10.17 0.94
C GLY A 152 -34.18 11.46 0.58
N THR A 153 -33.55 12.10 1.56
CA THR A 153 -32.61 13.21 1.35
C THR A 153 -31.48 12.70 0.45
N GLY A 154 -31.25 13.36 -0.68
CA GLY A 154 -30.12 13.04 -1.55
C GLY A 154 -28.81 13.43 -0.86
N SER A 155 -27.90 12.48 -0.74
CA SER A 155 -26.54 12.71 -0.26
C SER A 155 -25.55 12.56 -1.43
N VAL A 156 -24.52 13.39 -1.49
CA VAL A 156 -23.48 13.26 -2.51
C VAL A 156 -22.45 12.24 -2.04
N GLU A 157 -22.33 11.13 -2.78
CA GLU A 157 -21.23 10.17 -2.60
C GLU A 157 -20.07 10.57 -3.52
N LYS A 158 -18.91 10.83 -2.92
CA LYS A 158 -17.65 11.11 -3.59
C LYS A 158 -16.82 9.82 -3.64
N VAL A 159 -16.35 9.44 -4.82
CA VAL A 159 -15.61 8.19 -5.03
C VAL A 159 -14.16 8.51 -5.32
N TYR A 160 -13.27 8.00 -4.47
CA TYR A 160 -11.83 8.25 -4.50
C TYR A 160 -11.08 7.00 -4.93
N ARG A 161 -10.03 7.18 -5.72
CA ARG A 161 -8.94 6.20 -5.86
C ARG A 161 -7.85 6.59 -4.87
N ILE A 162 -7.43 5.62 -4.07
CA ILE A 162 -6.33 5.78 -3.14
C ILE A 162 -5.22 4.85 -3.63
N THR A 163 -4.07 5.42 -3.96
CA THR A 163 -2.88 4.66 -4.36
C THR A 163 -1.81 4.85 -3.32
N CYS A 164 -1.25 3.75 -2.84
CA CYS A 164 -0.18 3.78 -1.87
C CYS A 164 0.98 2.91 -2.26
N MET A 165 2.17 3.48 -2.13
CA MET A 165 3.42 2.86 -2.47
C MET A 165 4.29 2.79 -1.23
N ALA A 166 4.52 1.57 -0.74
CA ALA A 166 5.49 1.31 0.31
C ALA A 166 6.83 0.90 -0.31
N SER A 167 7.90 1.41 0.28
CA SER A 167 9.27 1.05 -0.09
C SER A 167 10.09 0.73 1.16
N ASN A 168 10.88 -0.33 1.08
CA ASN A 168 11.86 -0.67 2.10
C ASN A 168 13.28 -0.42 1.54
N PRO A 169 13.96 0.65 1.95
CA PRO A 169 15.27 1.00 1.40
C PRO A 169 16.37 -0.02 1.79
N ALA A 170 16.20 -0.78 2.88
CA ALA A 170 17.19 -1.77 3.31
C ALA A 170 17.19 -3.03 2.43
N THR A 171 16.03 -3.40 1.85
CA THR A 171 15.89 -4.57 0.98
C THR A 171 15.70 -4.22 -0.50
N GLY A 172 15.41 -2.94 -0.81
CA GLY A 172 15.04 -2.49 -2.15
C GLY A 172 13.66 -2.98 -2.61
N SER A 173 12.83 -3.47 -1.69
CA SER A 173 11.52 -4.03 -2.00
C SER A 173 10.45 -2.95 -1.99
N ASN A 174 9.60 -2.91 -3.02
CA ASN A 174 8.51 -1.96 -3.15
C ASN A 174 7.19 -2.71 -3.38
N SER A 175 6.09 -2.15 -2.88
CA SER A 175 4.73 -2.62 -3.17
C SER A 175 3.82 -1.43 -3.40
N THR A 176 2.88 -1.60 -4.32
CA THR A 176 1.82 -0.62 -4.58
C THR A 176 0.47 -1.27 -4.39
N VAL A 177 -0.38 -0.64 -3.58
CA VAL A 177 -1.78 -1.02 -3.39
C VAL A 177 -2.64 0.13 -3.89
N THR A 178 -3.65 -0.20 -4.68
CA THR A 178 -4.63 0.79 -5.17
C THR A 178 -6.01 0.30 -4.83
N SER A 179 -6.84 1.16 -4.27
CA SER A 179 -8.20 0.84 -3.89
C SER A 179 -9.16 1.99 -4.13
N VAL A 180 -10.46 1.67 -4.11
CA VAL A 180 -11.52 2.65 -4.35
C VAL A 180 -12.37 2.80 -3.10
N TYR A 181 -12.53 4.03 -2.63
CA TYR A 181 -13.35 4.39 -1.47
C TYR A 181 -14.52 5.28 -1.88
N GLY A 182 -15.71 5.01 -1.35
CA GLY A 182 -16.85 5.91 -1.44
C GLY A 182 -17.09 6.61 -0.11
N CYS A 183 -17.07 7.93 -0.12
CA CYS A 183 -17.29 8.76 1.07
C CYS A 183 -18.54 9.61 0.88
N LEU A 184 -19.34 9.69 1.95
CA LEU A 184 -20.49 10.59 2.05
C LEU A 184 -20.08 11.75 2.96
N GLU A 185 -20.52 12.96 2.62
CA GLU A 185 -20.21 14.14 3.44
C GLU A 185 -20.79 13.98 4.86
N GLY A 186 -19.94 14.04 5.88
CA GLY A 186 -20.33 13.86 7.28
C GLY A 186 -20.51 12.40 7.75
N GLU A 187 -20.28 11.41 6.89
CA GLU A 187 -20.30 9.99 7.25
C GLU A 187 -18.94 9.30 6.99
N THR A 188 -18.83 8.03 7.38
CA THR A 188 -17.61 7.24 7.19
C THR A 188 -17.42 6.84 5.72
N CYS A 189 -16.21 7.05 5.19
CA CYS A 189 -15.76 6.43 3.95
C CYS A 189 -15.79 4.89 4.02
N VAL A 190 -16.31 4.25 2.97
CA VAL A 190 -16.40 2.79 2.85
C VAL A 190 -15.63 2.33 1.63
N LYS A 191 -14.78 1.32 1.79
CA LYS A 191 -14.06 0.68 0.68
C LYS A 191 -15.07 0.01 -0.27
N LYS A 192 -15.00 0.32 -1.56
CA LYS A 192 -15.91 -0.19 -2.60
C LYS A 192 -15.34 -1.39 -3.34
N ILE A 193 -14.03 -1.38 -3.61
CA ILE A 193 -13.33 -2.41 -4.39
C ILE A 193 -11.94 -2.62 -3.79
N ASN A 194 -11.54 -3.89 -3.65
CA ASN A 194 -10.16 -4.34 -3.41
C ASN A 194 -9.51 -4.69 -4.75
#